data_AF-A0A662M621-F1
#
_entry.id   AF-A0A662M621-F1
#
_cell.length_a   1.000
_cell.length_b   1.000
_cell.length_c   1.000
_cell.angle_alpha   90.00
_cell.angle_beta   90.00
_cell.angle_gamma   90.00
#
_symmetry.space_group_name_H-M   'P 1'
#
loop_
_entity.id
_entity.type
_entity.pdbx_description
1 polymer ?
#
loop_
_entity_poly.entity_id
_entity_poly.type
_entity_poly.pdbx_seq_one_letter_code
_entity_poly.pdbx_strand_id
1 'polypeptide(L)'
;MRKVAAIVIASAFFAILLISFYQIPQSGYSGSEYYYSNPITGSHANESVPSHYISGTKNETGAVNAVTAIVVEYRGFDTLGEVTVLFTAATGVAFLLHKGKGGKKRAEANLILREGSKLVLPFILLAGAYIFIHGHLTPGGGFPGGAVIASGFLLMMLSYPKFFMKEKPVSITESFAGITFAVIGLLGLLFASSFLENFLPLGNAGYLLSAGIIPVIYIAIGFKVGSELSSIADKLKEVQK
;
A
#
# COMPACT_ATOMS: atom_id res chain seq x y z
N MET A 1 -19.61 -27.26 -26.76
CA MET A 1 -18.18 -27.20 -27.16
C MET A 1 -17.39 -26.14 -26.40
N ARG A 2 -17.73 -24.85 -26.42
CA ARG A 2 -16.96 -23.79 -25.72
C ARG A 2 -16.80 -23.99 -24.20
N LYS A 3 -17.87 -24.38 -23.50
CA LYS A 3 -17.81 -24.67 -22.05
C LYS A 3 -16.90 -25.86 -21.72
N VAL A 4 -16.95 -26.91 -22.55
CA VAL A 4 -16.11 -28.11 -22.39
C VAL A 4 -14.64 -27.75 -22.65
N ALA A 5 -14.35 -27.01 -23.72
CA ALA A 5 -12.99 -26.54 -24.00
C ALA A 5 -12.43 -25.65 -22.87
N ALA A 6 -13.25 -24.74 -22.31
CA ALA A 6 -12.85 -23.91 -21.18
C ALA A 6 -12.53 -24.74 -19.93
N ILE A 7 -13.34 -25.75 -19.61
CA ILE A 7 -13.10 -26.65 -18.48
C ILE A 7 -11.80 -27.44 -18.70
N VAL A 8 -11.56 -27.95 -19.91
CA VAL A 8 -10.34 -28.70 -20.24
C VAL A 8 -9.10 -27.82 -20.08
N ILE A 9 -9.11 -26.59 -20.64
CA ILE A 9 -8.00 -25.66 -20.54
C ILE A 9 -7.74 -25.24 -19.09
N ALA A 10 -8.80 -24.89 -18.34
CA ALA A 10 -8.68 -24.50 -16.93
C ALA A 10 -8.15 -25.66 -16.07
N SER A 11 -8.61 -26.89 -16.32
CA SER A 11 -8.14 -28.08 -15.60
C SER A 11 -6.68 -28.40 -15.93
N ALA A 12 -6.27 -28.23 -17.20
CA ALA A 12 -4.89 -28.40 -17.60
C ALA A 12 -3.98 -27.35 -16.93
N PHE A 13 -4.40 -26.08 -16.91
CA PHE A 13 -3.64 -25.02 -16.24
C PHE A 13 -3.57 -25.25 -14.72
N PHE A 14 -4.67 -25.65 -14.09
CA PHE A 14 -4.70 -26.00 -12.68
C PHE A 14 -3.80 -27.20 -12.35
N ALA A 15 -3.77 -28.22 -13.22
CA ALA A 15 -2.87 -29.35 -13.08
C ALA A 15 -1.39 -28.93 -13.19
N ILE A 16 -1.06 -28.04 -14.14
CA ILE A 16 0.29 -27.46 -14.25
C ILE A 16 0.66 -26.73 -12.95
N LEU A 17 -0.24 -25.90 -12.41
CA LEU A 17 0.00 -25.21 -11.13
C LEU A 17 0.20 -26.16 -9.96
N LEU A 18 -0.60 -27.24 -9.87
CA LEU A 18 -0.46 -28.25 -8.82
C LEU A 18 0.87 -29.00 -8.92
N ILE A 19 1.29 -29.36 -10.13
CA ILE A 19 2.57 -30.02 -10.37
C ILE A 19 3.72 -29.09 -9.96
N SER A 20 3.67 -27.82 -10.35
CA SER A 20 4.66 -26.82 -9.94
C SER A 20 4.69 -26.62 -8.42
N PHE A 21 3.53 -26.65 -7.75
CA PHE A 21 3.47 -26.54 -6.29
C PHE A 21 4.09 -27.75 -5.59
N TYR A 22 3.88 -28.95 -6.12
CA TYR A 22 4.48 -30.17 -5.58
C TYR A 22 6.02 -30.19 -5.70
N GLN A 23 6.58 -29.46 -6.66
CA GLN A 23 8.03 -29.31 -6.82
C GLN A 23 8.66 -28.36 -5.79
N ILE A 24 7.86 -27.57 -5.06
CA ILE A 24 8.37 -26.72 -3.99
C ILE A 24 8.86 -27.62 -2.84
N PRO A 25 10.13 -27.51 -2.42
CA PRO A 25 10.69 -28.32 -1.34
C PRO A 25 9.84 -28.24 -0.06
N GLN A 26 9.43 -29.39 0.48
CA GLN A 26 8.55 -29.49 1.65
C GLN A 26 9.31 -29.34 2.99
N SER A 27 10.63 -29.53 2.97
CA SER A 27 11.49 -29.26 4.13
C SER A 27 11.77 -27.77 4.21
N GLY A 28 11.49 -27.16 5.36
CA GLY A 28 11.73 -25.75 5.62
C GLY A 28 13.12 -25.32 5.18
N TYR A 29 13.21 -24.15 4.56
CA TYR A 29 14.45 -23.50 4.14
C TYR A 29 15.43 -23.47 5.34
N SER A 30 16.39 -24.40 5.38
CA SER A 30 17.56 -24.28 6.25
C SER A 30 18.49 -23.29 5.56
N GLY A 31 18.46 -22.04 6.00
CA GLY A 31 19.01 -20.86 5.32
C GLY A 31 20.53 -20.81 5.17
N SER A 32 21.23 -21.94 5.03
CA SER A 32 22.69 -22.00 4.90
C SER A 32 23.23 -22.95 3.83
N GLU A 33 22.40 -23.76 3.15
CA GLU A 33 22.93 -24.82 2.25
C GLU A 33 22.89 -24.50 0.75
N TYR A 34 22.15 -23.48 0.33
CA TYR A 34 22.07 -23.10 -1.08
C TYR A 34 22.79 -21.77 -1.33
N TYR A 35 24.10 -21.86 -1.58
CA TYR A 35 24.86 -20.77 -2.18
C TYR A 35 24.22 -20.43 -3.53
N TYR A 36 23.69 -19.21 -3.66
CA TYR A 36 23.32 -18.72 -4.99
C TYR A 36 24.62 -18.46 -5.74
N SER A 37 24.94 -19.35 -6.68
CA SER A 37 26.07 -19.17 -7.60
C SER A 37 25.56 -18.37 -8.78
N ASN A 38 26.02 -17.14 -8.93
CA ASN A 38 25.67 -16.33 -10.09
C ASN A 38 26.19 -17.05 -11.36
N PRO A 39 25.33 -17.47 -12.30
CA PRO A 39 25.74 -18.23 -13.47
C PRO A 39 26.55 -17.41 -14.48
N ILE A 40 26.59 -16.08 -14.33
CA ILE A 40 27.32 -15.15 -15.20
C ILE A 40 28.69 -14.79 -14.60
N THR A 41 28.76 -14.57 -13.28
CA THR A 41 30.01 -14.10 -12.62
C THR A 41 30.71 -15.17 -11.78
N GLY A 42 30.08 -16.32 -11.53
CA GLY A 42 30.61 -17.36 -10.65
C GLY A 42 30.66 -16.97 -9.16
N SER A 43 30.14 -15.79 -8.79
CA SER A 43 30.14 -15.34 -7.40
C SER A 43 29.13 -16.13 -6.57
N HIS A 44 29.58 -16.68 -5.45
CA HIS A 44 28.71 -17.29 -4.44
C HIS A 44 28.19 -16.19 -3.51
N ALA A 45 26.89 -15.98 -3.45
CA ALA A 45 26.30 -15.24 -2.35
C ALA A 45 26.39 -16.13 -1.10
N ASN A 46 27.23 -15.73 -0.14
CA ASN A 46 27.38 -16.45 1.14
C ASN A 46 26.10 -16.41 2.00
N GLU A 47 25.15 -15.55 1.66
CA GLU A 47 23.82 -15.47 2.28
C GLU A 47 22.73 -15.39 1.20
N SER A 48 21.61 -16.07 1.42
CA SER A 48 20.42 -15.91 0.58
C SER A 48 19.82 -14.51 0.77
N VAL A 49 19.20 -13.94 -0.26
CA VAL A 49 18.50 -12.64 -0.15
C VAL A 49 17.49 -12.62 1.02
N PRO A 50 16.67 -13.66 1.26
CA PRO A 50 15.78 -13.70 2.42
C PRO A 50 16.51 -13.69 3.75
N SER A 51 17.62 -14.44 3.90
CA SER A 51 18.39 -14.42 5.15
C SER A 51 18.98 -13.05 5.43
N HIS A 52 19.47 -12.36 4.39
CA HIS A 52 19.98 -11.00 4.48
C HIS A 52 18.88 -10.01 4.93
N TYR A 53 17.67 -10.10 4.38
CA TYR A 53 16.57 -9.24 4.84
C TYR A 53 16.23 -9.47 6.31
N ILE A 54 16.22 -10.71 6.79
CA ILE A 54 15.86 -11.01 8.18
C ILE A 54 16.97 -10.56 9.16
N SER A 55 18.24 -10.82 8.83
CA SER A 55 19.37 -10.46 9.70
C SER A 55 19.76 -8.99 9.62
N GLY A 56 19.68 -8.39 8.42
CA GLY A 56 20.14 -7.04 8.11
C GLY A 56 19.14 -5.93 8.44
N THR A 57 17.82 -6.17 8.32
CA THR A 57 16.76 -5.14 8.43
C THR A 57 17.01 -4.17 9.58
N LYS A 58 17.19 -4.69 10.81
CA LYS A 58 17.23 -3.85 12.02
C LYS A 58 18.46 -2.93 12.02
N ASN A 59 19.58 -3.42 11.52
CA ASN A 59 20.86 -2.69 11.54
C ASN A 59 20.95 -1.70 10.38
N GLU A 60 20.41 -2.05 9.21
CA GLU A 60 20.51 -1.25 8.00
C GLU A 60 19.43 -0.18 7.92
N THR A 61 18.20 -0.53 8.29
CA THR A 61 17.02 0.36 8.11
C THR A 61 16.51 0.95 9.41
N GLY A 62 16.92 0.44 10.57
CA GLY A 62 16.38 0.84 11.88
C GLY A 62 14.92 0.45 12.14
N ALA A 63 14.25 -0.19 11.18
CA ALA A 63 12.91 -0.72 11.34
C ALA A 63 12.93 -2.05 12.11
N VAL A 64 11.90 -2.31 12.89
CA VAL A 64 11.68 -3.62 13.54
C VAL A 64 10.84 -4.51 12.62
N ASN A 65 9.98 -3.91 11.80
CA ASN A 65 9.17 -4.61 10.81
C ASN A 65 9.95 -4.85 9.52
N ALA A 66 10.40 -6.10 9.32
CA ALA A 66 11.10 -6.56 8.11
C ALA A 66 10.30 -6.35 6.82
N VAL A 67 8.97 -6.57 6.83
CA VAL A 67 8.15 -6.37 5.64
C VAL A 67 8.19 -4.91 5.20
N THR A 68 8.10 -3.99 6.16
CA THR A 68 8.15 -2.56 5.89
C THR A 68 9.51 -2.11 5.37
N ALA A 69 10.61 -2.57 5.99
CA ALA A 69 11.95 -2.32 5.49
C ALA A 69 12.12 -2.82 4.05
N ILE A 70 11.62 -4.02 3.75
CA ILE A 70 11.66 -4.61 2.42
C ILE A 70 10.91 -3.74 1.40
N VAL A 71 9.64 -3.43 1.64
CA VAL A 71 8.84 -2.75 0.61
C VAL A 71 9.22 -1.28 0.45
N VAL A 72 9.66 -0.60 1.51
CA VAL A 72 9.94 0.85 1.46
C VAL A 72 11.39 1.15 1.10
N GLU A 73 12.33 0.41 1.65
CA GLU A 73 13.76 0.74 1.53
C GLU A 73 14.45 -0.22 0.56
N TYR A 74 14.49 -1.53 0.83
CA TYR A 74 15.15 -2.49 -0.06
C TYR A 74 14.50 -2.57 -1.45
N ARG A 75 13.18 -2.42 -1.53
CA ARG A 75 12.36 -2.50 -2.76
C ARG A 75 11.49 -1.24 -2.92
N GLY A 76 12.01 -0.08 -2.54
CA GLY A 76 11.28 1.19 -2.59
C GLY A 76 10.68 1.54 -3.96
N PHE A 77 11.30 1.08 -5.06
CA PHE A 77 10.75 1.22 -6.41
C PHE A 77 9.45 0.46 -6.64
N ASP A 78 9.23 -0.68 -5.98
CA ASP A 78 7.97 -1.42 -6.09
C ASP A 78 6.85 -0.63 -5.42
N THR A 79 7.11 -0.05 -4.24
CA THR A 79 6.18 0.86 -3.56
C THR A 79 5.87 2.10 -4.40
N LEU A 80 6.88 2.71 -5.04
CA LEU A 80 6.65 3.81 -5.98
C LEU A 80 5.75 3.39 -7.16
N GLY A 81 5.98 2.18 -7.69
CA GLY A 81 5.16 1.58 -8.73
C GLY A 81 3.71 1.41 -8.28
N GLU A 82 3.47 0.84 -7.10
CA GLU A 82 2.13 0.65 -6.53
C GLU A 82 1.38 1.98 -6.37
N VAL A 83 2.04 3.00 -5.82
CA VAL A 83 1.47 4.35 -5.68
C VAL A 83 1.14 4.97 -7.04
N THR A 84 2.00 4.75 -8.04
CA THR A 84 1.78 5.25 -9.41
C THR A 84 0.60 4.55 -10.08
N VAL A 85 0.45 3.24 -9.90
CA VAL A 85 -0.68 2.46 -10.40
C VAL A 85 -1.99 2.93 -9.76
N LEU A 86 -2.01 3.16 -8.44
CA LEU A 86 -3.20 3.65 -7.76
C LEU A 86 -3.60 5.05 -8.23
N PHE A 87 -2.64 5.97 -8.35
CA PHE A 87 -2.86 7.30 -8.90
C PHE A 87 -3.42 7.25 -10.34
N THR A 88 -2.85 6.39 -11.18
CA THR A 88 -3.30 6.18 -12.56
C THR A 88 -4.73 5.66 -12.60
N ALA A 89 -5.08 4.72 -11.72
CA ALA A 89 -6.43 4.19 -11.61
C ALA A 89 -7.43 5.27 -11.13
N ALA A 90 -7.07 6.04 -10.11
CA ALA A 90 -7.90 7.13 -9.59
C ALA A 90 -8.18 8.20 -10.65
N THR A 91 -7.13 8.64 -11.35
CA THR A 91 -7.23 9.59 -12.46
C THR A 91 -8.05 9.02 -13.61
N GLY A 92 -7.85 7.76 -13.97
CA GLY A 92 -8.61 7.07 -15.01
C GLY A 92 -10.10 7.01 -14.70
N VAL A 93 -10.48 6.66 -13.47
CA VAL A 93 -11.89 6.66 -13.01
C VAL A 93 -12.46 8.08 -13.07
N ALA A 94 -11.75 9.07 -12.55
CA ALA A 94 -12.20 10.46 -12.58
C ALA A 94 -12.41 10.98 -14.01
N PHE A 95 -11.51 10.63 -14.94
CA PHE A 95 -11.62 10.99 -16.35
C PHE A 95 -12.83 10.33 -17.02
N LEU A 96 -13.02 9.02 -16.83
CA LEU A 96 -14.14 8.27 -17.41
C LEU A 96 -15.51 8.75 -16.90
N LEU A 97 -15.59 9.18 -15.64
CA LEU A 97 -16.83 9.55 -14.97
C LEU A 97 -17.13 11.06 -14.99
N HIS A 98 -16.26 11.88 -15.60
CA HIS A 98 -16.35 13.35 -15.58
C HIS A 98 -17.70 13.94 -16.05
N LYS A 99 -18.45 13.24 -16.91
CA LYS A 99 -19.74 13.70 -17.46
C LYS A 99 -20.99 13.07 -16.80
N GLY A 100 -20.83 12.17 -15.83
CA GLY A 100 -21.93 11.42 -15.24
C GLY A 100 -22.69 12.17 -14.15
N LYS A 101 -23.35 13.29 -14.47
CA LYS A 101 -24.24 13.97 -13.52
C LYS A 101 -25.65 13.39 -13.61
N GLY A 102 -26.07 12.57 -12.64
CA GLY A 102 -27.43 12.04 -12.65
C GLY A 102 -27.74 10.88 -11.71
N GLY A 103 -27.01 10.73 -10.59
CA GLY A 103 -27.31 9.67 -9.63
C GLY A 103 -28.73 9.76 -9.05
N LYS A 104 -29.40 8.62 -8.85
CA LYS A 104 -30.70 8.58 -8.17
C LYS A 104 -30.57 9.11 -6.75
N LYS A 105 -31.63 9.77 -6.26
CA LYS A 105 -31.75 10.13 -4.83
C LYS A 105 -31.71 8.83 -4.02
N ARG A 106 -30.58 8.57 -3.35
CA ARG A 106 -30.45 7.44 -2.42
C ARG A 106 -31.40 7.64 -1.24
N ALA A 107 -32.01 6.54 -0.79
CA ALA A 107 -32.79 6.54 0.44
C ALA A 107 -31.91 6.98 1.61
N GLU A 108 -32.49 7.72 2.55
CA GLU A 108 -31.77 8.11 3.76
C GLU A 108 -31.47 6.89 4.62
N ALA A 109 -30.29 6.86 5.22
CA ALA A 109 -29.93 5.83 6.19
C ALA A 109 -30.83 5.91 7.42
N ASN A 110 -31.04 4.76 8.09
CA ASN A 110 -31.73 4.76 9.37
C ASN A 110 -30.94 5.54 10.43
N LEU A 111 -31.63 5.96 11.51
CA LEU A 111 -31.04 6.81 12.54
C LEU A 111 -29.80 6.18 13.19
N ILE A 112 -29.84 4.86 13.41
CA ILE A 112 -28.75 4.10 14.03
C ILE A 112 -27.49 4.15 13.15
N LEU A 113 -27.60 3.88 11.84
CA LEU A 113 -26.47 3.94 10.92
C LEU A 113 -25.94 5.36 10.78
N ARG A 114 -26.82 6.34 10.68
CA ARG A 114 -26.44 7.75 10.53
C ARG A 114 -25.65 8.26 11.72
N GLU A 115 -26.19 8.16 12.93
CA GLU A 115 -25.49 8.64 14.13
C GLU A 115 -24.32 7.74 14.53
N GLY A 116 -24.46 6.42 14.35
CA GLY A 116 -23.38 5.46 14.58
C GLY A 116 -22.16 5.74 13.70
N SER A 117 -22.36 5.99 12.41
CA SER A 117 -21.26 6.32 11.47
C SER A 117 -20.48 7.58 11.89
N LYS A 118 -21.19 8.61 12.35
CA LYS A 118 -20.59 9.87 12.80
C LYS A 118 -19.76 9.70 14.07
N LEU A 119 -20.23 8.85 14.99
CA LEU A 119 -19.49 8.51 16.20
C LEU A 119 -18.25 7.65 15.90
N VAL A 120 -18.36 6.69 14.99
CA VAL A 120 -17.29 5.72 14.68
C VAL A 120 -16.20 6.32 13.79
N LEU A 121 -16.53 7.27 12.91
CA LEU A 121 -15.58 7.91 12.00
C LEU A 121 -14.25 8.35 12.64
N PRO A 122 -14.21 9.16 13.72
CA PRO A 122 -12.95 9.58 14.33
C PRO A 122 -12.10 8.40 14.81
N PHE A 123 -12.71 7.30 15.26
CA PHE A 123 -11.98 6.09 15.66
C PHE A 123 -11.38 5.36 14.45
N ILE A 124 -12.10 5.30 13.32
CA ILE A 124 -11.57 4.75 12.07
C ILE A 124 -10.37 5.58 11.59
N LEU A 125 -10.49 6.91 11.61
CA LEU A 125 -9.41 7.80 11.19
C LEU A 125 -8.19 7.67 12.10
N LEU A 126 -8.40 7.61 13.41
CA LEU A 126 -7.34 7.40 14.40
C LEU A 126 -6.66 6.03 14.20
N ALA A 127 -7.43 4.97 13.98
CA ALA A 127 -6.89 3.64 13.73
C ALA A 127 -6.08 3.58 12.43
N GLY A 128 -6.60 4.18 11.34
CA GLY A 128 -5.88 4.26 10.06
C GLY A 128 -4.58 5.04 10.18
N ALA A 129 -4.60 6.19 10.88
CA ALA A 129 -3.40 6.98 11.16
C ALA A 129 -2.40 6.21 12.02
N TYR A 130 -2.86 5.53 13.07
CA TYR A 130 -2.03 4.68 13.91
C TYR A 130 -1.29 3.61 13.08
N ILE A 131 -2.00 2.93 12.17
CA ILE A 131 -1.46 1.84 11.34
C ILE A 131 -0.30 2.32 10.46
N PHE A 132 -0.42 3.48 9.81
CA PHE A 132 0.68 3.95 8.94
C PHE A 132 1.77 4.71 9.70
N ILE A 133 1.47 5.37 10.83
CA ILE A 133 2.47 6.04 11.68
C ILE A 133 3.40 5.02 12.34
N HIS A 134 2.87 3.86 12.73
CA HIS A 134 3.63 2.79 13.40
C HIS A 134 4.06 1.67 12.46
N GLY A 135 4.00 1.85 11.14
CA GLY A 135 4.21 0.76 10.19
C GLY A 135 5.63 0.15 10.26
N HIS A 136 6.64 0.92 10.64
CA HIS A 136 8.02 0.42 10.85
C HIS A 136 8.18 -0.41 12.15
N LEU A 137 7.19 -0.37 13.04
CA LEU A 137 7.19 -1.08 14.33
C LEU A 137 6.16 -2.23 14.36
N THR A 138 5.03 -2.06 13.70
CA THR A 138 3.87 -2.94 13.77
C THR A 138 3.47 -3.45 12.39
N PRO A 139 2.84 -4.63 12.28
CA PRO A 139 2.27 -5.08 11.02
C PRO A 139 1.26 -4.07 10.48
N GLY A 140 1.39 -3.70 9.21
CA GLY A 140 0.56 -2.65 8.61
C GLY A 140 1.34 -1.83 7.57
N GLY A 141 1.24 -0.50 7.69
CA GLY A 141 1.93 0.45 6.82
C GLY A 141 0.99 1.42 6.09
N GLY A 142 1.54 2.18 5.14
CA GLY A 142 0.83 3.23 4.42
C GLY A 142 -0.46 2.75 3.73
N PHE A 143 -0.38 1.69 2.92
CA PHE A 143 -1.54 1.17 2.17
C PHE A 143 -2.72 0.72 3.04
N PRO A 144 -2.56 -0.23 3.98
CA PRO A 144 -3.68 -0.66 4.81
C PRO A 144 -4.22 0.47 5.70
N GLY A 145 -3.36 1.35 6.24
CA GLY A 145 -3.79 2.51 7.01
C GLY A 145 -4.63 3.49 6.18
N GLY A 146 -4.19 3.78 4.95
CA GLY A 146 -4.94 4.59 3.98
C GLY A 146 -6.28 3.96 3.58
N ALA A 147 -6.32 2.63 3.36
CA ALA A 147 -7.55 1.91 3.06
C ALA A 147 -8.56 1.95 4.22
N VAL A 148 -8.08 1.87 5.47
CA VAL A 148 -8.92 2.06 6.67
C VAL A 148 -9.52 3.47 6.69
N ILE A 149 -8.71 4.51 6.44
CA ILE A 149 -9.22 5.89 6.32
C ILE A 149 -10.29 5.98 5.23
N ALA A 150 -10.03 5.42 4.05
CA ALA A 150 -10.97 5.42 2.94
C ALA A 150 -12.28 4.69 3.27
N SER A 151 -12.22 3.62 4.05
CA SER A 151 -13.41 2.91 4.53
C SER A 151 -14.28 3.79 5.44
N GLY A 152 -13.67 4.67 6.24
CA GLY A 152 -14.39 5.66 7.06
C GLY A 152 -15.12 6.69 6.20
N PHE A 153 -14.47 7.21 5.16
CA PHE A 153 -15.11 8.11 4.20
C PHE A 153 -16.22 7.41 3.41
N LEU A 154 -16.01 6.15 3.01
CA LEU A 154 -17.02 5.35 2.34
C LEU A 154 -18.24 5.14 3.26
N LEU A 155 -18.03 4.84 4.54
CA LEU A 155 -19.11 4.72 5.53
C LEU A 155 -19.93 6.01 5.61
N MET A 156 -19.27 7.17 5.62
CA MET A 156 -19.95 8.47 5.59
C MET A 156 -20.73 8.69 4.29
N MET A 157 -20.17 8.32 3.13
CA MET A 157 -20.83 8.44 1.83
C MET A 157 -22.08 7.55 1.70
N LEU A 158 -22.08 6.39 2.36
CA LEU A 158 -23.22 5.46 2.43
C LEU A 158 -24.28 5.93 3.44
N SER A 159 -23.85 6.46 4.59
CA SER A 159 -24.74 6.87 5.67
C SER A 159 -25.39 8.24 5.42
N TYR A 160 -24.69 9.13 4.71
CA TYR A 160 -25.17 10.46 4.36
C TYR A 160 -25.21 10.62 2.84
N PRO A 161 -26.39 10.50 2.19
CA PRO A 161 -26.52 10.65 0.74
C PRO A 161 -25.95 11.96 0.19
N LYS A 162 -26.06 13.06 0.95
CA LYS A 162 -25.55 14.39 0.60
C LYS A 162 -24.07 14.62 0.96
N PHE A 163 -23.42 13.67 1.61
CA PHE A 163 -21.99 13.78 1.92
C PHE A 163 -21.19 13.51 0.64
N PHE A 164 -20.43 14.51 0.22
CA PHE A 164 -19.45 14.43 -0.85
C PHE A 164 -18.16 15.03 -0.36
N MET A 165 -17.04 14.49 -0.83
CA MET A 165 -15.77 15.10 -0.52
C MET A 165 -15.56 16.35 -1.36
N LYS A 166 -15.02 17.39 -0.74
CA LYS A 166 -14.64 18.59 -1.48
C LYS A 166 -13.38 18.27 -2.30
N GLU A 167 -13.42 18.56 -3.61
CA GLU A 167 -12.31 18.23 -4.52
C GLU A 167 -10.99 18.92 -4.12
N LYS A 168 -11.03 20.21 -3.75
CA LYS A 168 -9.84 20.99 -3.39
C LYS A 168 -8.99 20.37 -2.26
N PRO A 169 -9.52 20.12 -1.04
CA PRO A 169 -8.71 19.57 0.04
C PRO A 169 -8.20 18.15 -0.26
N VAL A 170 -8.97 17.33 -0.99
CA VAL A 170 -8.54 16.00 -1.42
C VAL A 170 -7.35 16.11 -2.36
N SER A 171 -7.47 16.93 -3.41
CA SER A 171 -6.39 17.13 -4.40
C SER A 171 -5.13 17.72 -3.77
N ILE A 172 -5.26 18.66 -2.81
CA ILE A 172 -4.11 19.20 -2.07
C ILE A 172 -3.43 18.10 -1.27
N THR A 173 -4.19 17.27 -0.56
CA THR A 173 -3.64 16.17 0.26
C THR A 173 -2.92 15.14 -0.62
N GLU A 174 -3.54 14.75 -1.73
CA GLU A 174 -2.98 13.81 -2.70
C GLU A 174 -1.68 14.33 -3.34
N SER A 175 -1.68 15.59 -3.77
CA SER A 175 -0.53 16.24 -4.39
C SER A 175 0.61 16.40 -3.39
N PHE A 176 0.30 16.88 -2.18
CA PHE A 176 1.29 17.06 -1.12
C PHE A 176 1.96 15.72 -0.78
N ALA A 177 1.16 14.68 -0.55
CA ALA A 177 1.68 13.35 -0.22
C ALA A 177 2.55 12.75 -1.34
N GLY A 178 2.13 12.89 -2.61
CA GLY A 178 2.92 12.44 -3.76
C GLY A 178 4.23 13.21 -3.91
N ILE A 179 4.19 14.54 -3.75
CA ILE A 179 5.38 15.40 -3.78
C ILE A 179 6.33 15.03 -2.64
N THR A 180 5.83 14.81 -1.43
CA THR A 180 6.65 14.39 -0.29
C THR A 180 7.41 13.10 -0.62
N PHE A 181 6.75 12.08 -1.18
CA PHE A 181 7.41 10.84 -1.58
C PHE A 181 8.52 11.10 -2.63
N ALA A 182 8.21 11.85 -3.68
CA ALA A 182 9.16 12.15 -4.76
C ALA A 182 10.36 12.96 -4.25
N VAL A 183 10.11 13.97 -3.41
CA VAL A 183 11.15 14.82 -2.81
C VAL A 183 12.05 14.00 -1.89
N ILE A 184 11.51 13.13 -1.03
CA ILE A 184 12.32 12.24 -0.19
C ILE A 184 13.23 11.34 -1.05
N GLY A 185 12.69 10.77 -2.12
CA GLY A 185 13.48 9.97 -3.04
C GLY A 185 14.62 10.75 -3.70
N LEU A 186 14.34 11.99 -4.15
CA LEU A 186 15.35 12.89 -4.71
C LEU A 186 16.38 13.37 -3.68
N LEU A 187 15.97 13.58 -2.43
CA LEU A 187 16.88 13.93 -1.34
C LEU A 187 17.84 12.77 -1.03
N GLY A 188 17.42 11.52 -1.20
CA GLY A 188 18.31 10.36 -1.17
C GLY A 188 19.46 10.46 -2.17
N LEU A 189 19.21 10.96 -3.39
CA LEU A 189 20.28 11.18 -4.39
C LEU A 189 21.24 12.33 -4.03
N LEU A 190 20.78 13.32 -3.24
CA LEU A 190 21.57 14.50 -2.88
C LEU A 190 22.40 14.29 -1.62
N PHE A 191 21.81 13.62 -0.62
CA PHE A 191 22.38 13.46 0.72
C PHE A 191 22.90 12.05 1.00
N ALA A 192 22.53 11.07 0.17
CA ALA A 192 23.03 9.71 0.21
C ALA A 192 23.51 9.30 -1.20
N SER A 193 23.52 8.00 -1.51
CA SER A 193 24.15 7.46 -2.73
C SER A 193 23.15 7.16 -3.86
N SER A 194 21.88 6.93 -3.51
CA SER A 194 20.85 6.42 -4.43
C SER A 194 19.45 6.94 -4.09
N PHE A 195 18.53 6.80 -5.04
CA PHE A 195 17.14 7.25 -4.89
C PHE A 195 16.43 6.43 -3.79
N LEU A 196 15.72 7.12 -2.89
CA LEU A 196 15.08 6.54 -1.69
C LEU A 196 16.03 5.93 -0.66
N GLU A 197 17.34 6.16 -0.77
CA GLU A 197 18.28 5.77 0.27
C GLU A 197 18.07 6.61 1.54
N ASN A 198 18.17 5.96 2.69
CA ASN A 198 17.91 6.59 3.97
C ASN A 198 19.06 7.53 4.36
N PHE A 199 18.76 8.83 4.40
CA PHE A 199 19.70 9.88 4.80
C PHE A 199 19.41 10.43 6.20
N LEU A 200 18.36 9.94 6.88
CA LEU A 200 18.00 10.37 8.23
C LEU A 200 18.57 9.40 9.28
N PRO A 201 18.85 9.87 10.51
CA PRO A 201 19.30 9.00 11.58
C PRO A 201 18.31 7.87 11.86
N LEU A 202 18.82 6.64 11.96
CA LEU A 202 18.00 5.44 12.24
C LEU A 202 17.36 5.47 13.63
N GLY A 203 17.92 6.24 14.56
CA GLY A 203 17.45 6.31 15.94
C GLY A 203 17.58 4.98 16.69
N ASN A 204 16.84 4.84 17.79
CA ASN A 204 16.79 3.60 18.55
C ASN A 204 15.66 2.71 18.02
N ALA A 205 16.01 1.52 17.52
CA ALA A 205 15.03 0.57 17.03
C ALA A 205 13.97 0.25 18.11
N GLY A 206 12.69 0.26 17.73
CA GLY A 206 11.57 0.06 18.63
C GLY A 206 10.89 1.34 19.12
N TYR A 207 11.48 2.51 18.88
CA TYR A 207 10.87 3.80 19.18
C TYR A 207 10.13 4.39 17.97
N LEU A 208 9.18 5.29 18.23
CA LEU A 208 8.41 5.92 17.16
C LEU A 208 9.29 6.74 16.20
N LEU A 209 10.22 7.53 16.76
CA LEU A 209 11.22 8.29 16.00
C LEU A 209 12.44 7.40 15.71
N SER A 210 12.24 6.37 14.91
CA SER A 210 13.28 5.46 14.41
C SER A 210 13.04 5.14 12.94
N ALA A 211 13.95 4.39 12.32
CA ALA A 211 13.88 3.95 10.93
C ALA A 211 14.01 5.07 9.87
N GLY A 212 14.63 6.19 10.24
CA GLY A 212 14.99 7.29 9.34
C GLY A 212 13.82 7.79 8.50
N ILE A 213 13.90 7.66 7.17
CA ILE A 213 12.88 8.15 6.24
C ILE A 213 11.60 7.30 6.16
N ILE A 214 11.62 6.05 6.63
CA ILE A 214 10.51 5.10 6.48
C ILE A 214 9.18 5.63 7.04
N PRO A 215 9.10 6.14 8.30
CA PRO A 215 7.84 6.61 8.85
C PRO A 215 7.28 7.80 8.07
N VAL A 216 8.14 8.67 7.54
CA VAL A 216 7.73 9.83 6.74
C VAL A 216 7.11 9.38 5.42
N ILE A 217 7.76 8.43 4.73
CA ILE A 217 7.23 7.83 3.50
C ILE A 217 5.88 7.17 3.75
N TYR A 218 5.74 6.38 4.82
CA TYR A 218 4.48 5.70 5.14
C TYR A 218 3.36 6.63 5.53
N ILE A 219 3.64 7.72 6.23
CA ILE A 219 2.64 8.77 6.49
C ILE A 219 2.17 9.37 5.18
N ALA A 220 3.09 9.72 4.27
CA ALA A 220 2.74 10.25 2.96
C ALA A 220 1.89 9.25 2.16
N ILE A 221 2.31 7.99 2.05
CA ILE A 221 1.55 6.94 1.36
C ILE A 221 0.17 6.75 2.00
N GLY A 222 0.08 6.74 3.33
CA GLY A 222 -1.20 6.59 4.03
C GLY A 222 -2.21 7.66 3.66
N PHE A 223 -1.77 8.92 3.63
CA PHE A 223 -2.61 10.03 3.17
C PHE A 223 -2.95 9.91 1.68
N LYS A 224 -1.97 9.58 0.83
CA LYS A 224 -2.16 9.44 -0.62
C LYS A 224 -3.20 8.37 -0.94
N VAL A 225 -3.01 7.15 -0.43
CA VAL A 225 -3.92 6.01 -0.62
C VAL A 225 -5.31 6.32 -0.06
N GLY A 226 -5.38 6.92 1.14
CA GLY A 226 -6.64 7.33 1.74
C GLY A 226 -7.40 8.33 0.88
N SER A 227 -6.72 9.35 0.33
CA SER A 227 -7.33 10.33 -0.56
C SER A 227 -7.78 9.75 -1.90
N GLU A 228 -6.97 8.89 -2.52
CA GLU A 228 -7.24 8.33 -3.86
C GLU A 228 -8.41 7.34 -3.82
N LEU A 229 -8.41 6.42 -2.86
CA LEU A 229 -9.52 5.46 -2.70
C LEU A 229 -10.83 6.18 -2.34
N SER A 230 -10.77 7.19 -1.48
CA SER A 230 -11.94 7.98 -1.14
C SER A 230 -12.46 8.76 -2.37
N SER A 231 -11.55 9.32 -3.19
CA SER A 231 -11.90 10.04 -4.42
C SER A 231 -12.58 9.13 -5.44
N ILE A 232 -12.04 7.92 -5.64
CA ILE A 232 -12.65 6.89 -6.49
C ILE A 232 -14.08 6.58 -6.01
N ALA A 233 -14.27 6.36 -4.70
CA ALA A 233 -15.57 6.08 -4.13
C ALA A 233 -16.57 7.24 -4.34
N ASP A 234 -16.12 8.49 -4.18
CA ASP A 234 -16.92 9.70 -4.40
C ASP A 234 -17.36 9.80 -5.87
N LYS A 235 -16.45 9.57 -6.83
CA LYS A 235 -16.77 9.58 -8.27
C LYS A 235 -17.70 8.45 -8.68
N LEU A 236 -17.53 7.25 -8.13
CA LEU A 236 -18.47 6.14 -8.38
C LEU A 236 -19.87 6.43 -7.83
N LYS A 237 -19.96 7.09 -6.67
CA LYS A 237 -21.23 7.52 -6.08
C LYS A 237 -21.95 8.54 -6.97
N GLU A 238 -21.23 9.43 -7.67
CA GLU A 238 -21.82 10.45 -8.55
C GLU A 238 -22.58 9.82 -9.75
N VAL A 239 -22.11 8.68 -10.25
CA VAL A 239 -22.60 8.07 -11.51
C VAL A 239 -23.64 6.97 -11.32
N GLN A 240 -23.79 6.38 -10.12
CA GLN A 240 -24.77 5.31 -9.91
C GLN A 240 -26.22 5.77 -10.13
N LYS A 241 -26.78 5.35 -11.28
CA LYS A 241 -28.17 5.50 -11.71
C LYS A 241 -29.15 4.59 -10.97
#